data_AF-A0A420HNZ0-F1
#
_entry.id   AF-A0A420HNZ0-F1
#
_cell.length_a   1.000
_cell.length_b   1.000
_cell.length_c   1.000
_cell.angle_alpha   90.00
_cell.angle_beta   90.00
_cell.angle_gamma   90.00
#
_symmetry.space_group_name_H-M   'P 1'
#
loop_
_entity.id
_entity.type
_entity.pdbx_description
1 polymer ?
#
loop_
_entity_poly.entity_id
_entity_poly.type
_entity_poly.pdbx_seq_one_letter_code
_entity_poly.pdbx_strand_id
1 'polypeptide(L)'
;MSSYNFNAESKKYTRRINLESATEEDITGYIRFKIELYKREEWFDEDLWETFTYDFENFNLDIWKKVEKGILQSLRKTLRSAGVNVPKDEVTVWDALTTTVSTTKFPVWTEDQIKKSIKDKSFQFTSGQIQWLLENNFGQEEIFKAESANISQNNTYMPEELKTPTIHESSPQNSQPIPQKLNHQHSSHINDIGRQSGNLSRIYTEDMKYSGENDSFTYKLMIFNDNCSRAGVTEANFARLFPT
;
A
#
# COMPACT_ATOMS: atom_id res chain seq x y z
N MET A 1 -11.84 37.36 12.20
CA MET A 1 -11.51 35.92 12.35
C MET A 1 -10.55 35.79 13.51
N SER A 2 -10.84 34.94 14.50
CA SER A 2 -9.91 34.70 15.61
C SER A 2 -8.73 33.86 15.10
N SER A 3 -7.49 34.28 15.35
CA SER A 3 -6.30 33.49 15.01
C SER A 3 -6.19 32.31 15.98
N TYR A 4 -6.43 31.10 15.47
CA TYR A 4 -6.32 29.86 16.24
C TYR A 4 -4.89 29.71 16.81
N ASN A 5 -4.75 29.70 18.13
CA ASN A 5 -3.43 29.70 18.78
C ASN A 5 -3.05 28.29 19.23
N PHE A 6 -2.50 27.52 18.29
CA PHE A 6 -2.06 26.15 18.50
C PHE A 6 -1.17 25.99 19.75
N ASN A 7 -0.22 26.92 19.96
CA ASN A 7 0.77 26.82 21.05
C ASN A 7 0.18 27.09 22.44
N ALA A 8 -0.95 27.81 22.52
CA ALA A 8 -1.71 27.93 23.75
C ALA A 8 -2.57 26.68 24.01
N GLU A 9 -3.20 26.15 22.96
CA GLU A 9 -4.12 25.01 23.07
C GLU A 9 -3.41 23.66 23.28
N SER A 10 -2.19 23.47 22.79
CA SER A 10 -1.41 22.24 22.99
C SER A 10 -1.24 21.87 24.47
N LYS A 11 -1.00 22.86 25.34
CA LYS A 11 -0.91 22.67 26.80
C LYS A 11 -2.15 22.02 27.42
N LYS A 12 -3.31 22.17 26.76
CA LYS A 12 -4.61 21.65 27.21
C LYS A 12 -5.02 20.38 26.45
N TYR A 13 -4.75 20.30 25.15
CA TYR A 13 -5.35 19.30 24.24
C TYR A 13 -4.36 18.31 23.61
N THR A 14 -3.05 18.37 23.92
CA THR A 14 -2.09 17.35 23.45
C THR A 14 -2.47 15.94 23.93
N ARG A 15 -2.98 15.79 25.15
CA ARG A 15 -3.46 14.51 25.73
C ARG A 15 -4.96 14.33 25.51
N ARG A 16 -5.45 13.08 25.61
CA ARG A 16 -6.89 12.75 25.62
C ARG A 16 -7.67 13.64 26.60
N ILE A 17 -8.81 14.14 26.16
CA ILE A 17 -9.74 14.94 26.97
C ILE A 17 -10.49 14.06 27.99
N ASN A 18 -10.72 14.57 29.21
CA ASN A 18 -11.64 13.95 30.16
C ASN A 18 -13.08 14.37 29.84
N LEU A 19 -13.86 13.45 29.28
CA LEU A 19 -15.25 13.68 28.87
C LEU A 19 -16.24 13.84 30.03
N GLU A 20 -15.90 13.41 31.25
CA GLU A 20 -16.77 13.57 32.43
C GLU A 20 -16.84 15.02 32.92
N SER A 21 -15.75 15.77 32.74
CA SER A 21 -15.59 17.15 33.22
C SER A 21 -15.57 18.21 32.11
N ALA A 22 -15.61 17.80 30.84
CA ALA A 22 -15.47 18.69 29.69
C ALA A 22 -16.78 19.39 29.31
N THR A 23 -16.71 20.69 28.99
CA THR A 23 -17.82 21.41 28.36
C THR A 23 -17.91 21.12 26.86
N GLU A 24 -18.97 21.60 26.20
CA GLU A 24 -19.11 21.47 24.73
C GLU A 24 -18.04 22.29 23.99
N GLU A 25 -17.61 23.43 24.56
CA GLU A 25 -16.47 24.21 24.08
C GLU A 25 -15.13 23.47 24.25
N ASP A 26 -14.95 22.73 25.35
CA ASP A 26 -13.75 21.92 25.56
C ASP A 26 -13.63 20.80 24.53
N ILE A 27 -14.72 20.06 24.30
CA ILE A 27 -14.80 18.99 23.29
C ILE A 27 -14.57 19.57 21.88
N THR A 28 -15.20 20.72 21.59
CA THR A 28 -15.04 21.44 20.32
C THR A 28 -13.61 21.93 20.10
N GLY A 29 -12.98 22.48 21.13
CA GLY A 29 -11.57 22.92 21.11
C GLY A 29 -10.62 21.75 20.90
N TYR A 30 -10.82 20.66 21.63
CA TYR A 30 -10.03 19.43 21.48
C TYR A 30 -10.06 18.88 20.06
N ILE A 31 -11.24 18.81 19.43
CA ILE A 31 -11.34 18.36 18.03
C ILE A 31 -10.64 19.32 17.07
N ARG A 32 -10.81 20.64 17.22
CA ARG A 32 -10.09 21.64 16.40
C ARG A 32 -8.58 21.48 16.55
N PHE A 33 -8.10 21.28 17.76
CA PHE A 33 -6.69 21.02 18.03
C PHE A 33 -6.17 19.76 17.33
N LYS A 34 -6.90 18.64 17.42
CA LYS A 34 -6.50 17.39 16.75
C LYS A 34 -6.51 17.52 15.22
N ILE A 35 -7.49 18.23 14.64
CA ILE A 35 -7.50 18.55 13.21
C ILE A 35 -6.22 19.27 12.78
N GLU A 36 -5.79 20.30 13.52
CA GLU A 36 -4.57 21.05 13.16
C GLU A 36 -3.28 20.28 13.51
N LEU A 37 -3.29 19.44 14.54
CA LEU A 37 -2.14 18.59 14.90
C LEU A 37 -1.87 17.58 13.78
N TYR A 38 -2.89 16.85 13.33
CA TYR A 38 -2.75 15.81 12.29
C TYR A 38 -2.23 16.39 10.97
N LYS A 39 -2.60 17.63 10.62
CA LYS A 39 -2.05 18.33 9.45
C LYS A 39 -0.60 18.76 9.63
N ARG A 40 -0.22 19.17 10.84
CA ARG A 40 1.10 19.78 11.12
C ARG A 40 2.19 18.75 11.34
N GLU A 41 1.87 17.63 11.99
CA GLU A 41 2.81 16.52 12.17
C GLU A 41 2.89 15.60 10.95
N GLU A 42 2.15 15.92 9.88
CA GLU A 42 2.10 15.17 8.61
C GLU A 42 1.90 13.66 8.83
N TRP A 43 0.96 13.31 9.70
CA TRP A 43 0.55 11.93 9.91
C TRP A 43 -0.37 11.46 8.78
N PHE A 44 -0.10 10.25 8.27
CA PHE A 44 -0.83 9.66 7.16
C PHE A 44 -1.26 8.22 7.46
N ASP A 45 -2.17 7.71 6.62
CA ASP A 45 -2.52 6.30 6.47
C ASP A 45 -2.76 5.60 7.83
N GLU A 46 -2.04 4.50 8.12
CA GLU A 46 -2.24 3.69 9.32
C GLU A 46 -1.82 4.43 10.61
N ASP A 47 -0.69 5.15 10.60
CA ASP A 47 -0.17 5.91 11.76
C ASP A 47 -1.17 6.99 12.23
N LEU A 48 -1.80 7.68 11.27
CA LEU A 48 -2.86 8.64 11.57
C LEU A 48 -4.13 7.95 12.11
N TRP A 49 -4.49 6.79 11.55
CA TRP A 49 -5.67 6.05 12.02
C TRP A 49 -5.47 5.50 13.44
N GLU A 50 -4.31 4.93 13.77
CA GLU A 50 -3.98 4.51 15.14
C GLU A 50 -4.04 5.71 16.11
N THR A 51 -3.46 6.85 15.71
CA THR A 51 -3.48 8.04 16.57
C THR A 51 -4.88 8.63 16.73
N PHE A 52 -5.70 8.61 15.67
CA PHE A 52 -7.10 9.04 15.71
C PHE A 52 -7.97 8.13 16.59
N THR A 53 -7.89 6.81 16.39
CA THR A 53 -8.62 5.84 17.22
C THR A 53 -8.20 5.95 18.68
N TYR A 54 -6.90 6.13 18.96
CA TYR A 54 -6.40 6.42 20.31
C TYR A 54 -6.98 7.73 20.86
N ASP A 55 -6.91 8.84 20.14
CA ASP A 55 -7.34 10.14 20.65
C ASP A 55 -8.84 10.21 20.97
N PHE A 56 -9.65 9.43 20.23
CA PHE A 56 -11.11 9.48 20.30
C PHE A 56 -11.76 8.19 20.83
N GLU A 57 -11.00 7.23 21.39
CA GLU A 57 -11.50 5.92 21.87
C GLU A 57 -12.77 6.01 22.74
N ASN A 58 -12.85 7.03 23.62
CA ASN A 58 -13.97 7.24 24.54
C ASN A 58 -15.15 8.04 23.93
N PHE A 59 -15.08 8.48 22.67
CA PHE A 59 -16.12 9.28 22.02
C PHE A 59 -17.24 8.41 21.46
N ASN A 60 -18.39 8.46 22.13
CA ASN A 60 -19.63 7.88 21.62
C ASN A 60 -20.44 8.88 20.77
N LEU A 61 -21.52 8.38 20.15
CA LEU A 61 -22.38 9.12 19.24
C LEU A 61 -22.94 10.43 19.85
N ASP A 62 -23.24 10.46 21.15
CA ASP A 62 -23.82 11.63 21.80
C ASP A 62 -22.77 12.70 22.14
N ILE A 63 -21.52 12.30 22.41
CA ILE A 63 -20.40 13.24 22.48
C ILE A 63 -20.16 13.90 21.12
N TRP A 64 -20.17 13.12 20.03
CA TRP A 64 -20.03 13.69 18.68
C TRP A 64 -21.19 14.67 18.36
N LYS A 65 -22.43 14.38 18.78
CA LYS A 65 -23.60 15.25 18.51
C LYS A 65 -23.55 16.63 19.18
N LYS A 66 -22.75 16.80 20.24
CA LYS A 66 -22.50 18.12 20.87
C LYS A 66 -21.68 19.07 20.01
N VAL A 67 -21.02 18.55 18.97
CA VAL A 67 -20.04 19.31 18.18
C VAL A 67 -20.66 19.78 16.87
N GLU A 68 -20.38 21.02 16.50
CA GLU A 68 -20.85 21.62 15.25
C GLU A 68 -20.46 20.75 14.04
N LYS A 69 -21.45 20.41 13.21
CA LYS A 69 -21.31 19.53 12.03
C LYS A 69 -20.15 19.93 11.11
N GLY A 70 -19.91 21.23 10.91
CA GLY A 70 -18.81 21.72 10.06
C GLY A 70 -17.42 21.32 10.56
N ILE A 71 -17.23 21.26 11.88
CA ILE A 71 -15.97 20.86 12.52
C ILE A 71 -15.73 19.36 12.32
N LEU A 72 -16.77 18.55 12.50
CA LEU A 72 -16.69 17.10 12.25
C LEU A 72 -16.49 16.78 10.77
N GLN A 73 -17.08 17.58 9.87
CA GLN A 73 -16.81 17.49 8.43
C GLN A 73 -15.36 17.85 8.09
N SER A 74 -14.77 18.82 8.79
CA SER A 74 -13.34 19.17 8.67
C SER A 74 -12.43 18.04 9.17
N LEU A 75 -12.75 17.43 10.32
CA LEU A 75 -12.06 16.23 10.84
C LEU A 75 -12.12 15.09 9.83
N ARG A 76 -13.31 14.72 9.36
CA ARG A 76 -13.49 13.67 8.33
C ARG A 76 -12.75 14.02 7.03
N LYS A 77 -12.70 15.29 6.61
CA LYS A 77 -11.94 15.70 5.42
C LYS A 77 -10.44 15.49 5.64
N THR A 78 -9.91 15.91 6.79
CA THR A 78 -8.48 15.79 7.15
C THR A 78 -8.05 14.33 7.19
N LEU A 79 -8.80 13.48 7.90
CA LEU A 79 -8.56 12.03 7.95
C LEU A 79 -8.57 11.40 6.55
N ARG A 80 -9.59 11.71 5.72
CA ARG A 80 -9.68 11.16 4.35
C ARG A 80 -8.59 11.66 3.41
N SER A 81 -8.20 12.94 3.46
CA SER A 81 -7.11 13.44 2.61
C SER A 81 -5.79 12.77 2.98
N ALA A 82 -5.55 12.59 4.27
CA ALA A 82 -4.35 11.95 4.79
C ALA A 82 -4.36 10.41 4.72
N GLY A 83 -5.36 9.78 4.09
CA GLY A 83 -5.33 8.35 3.77
C GLY A 83 -6.20 7.43 4.64
N VAL A 84 -6.90 7.95 5.66
CA VAL A 84 -7.83 7.13 6.48
C VAL A 84 -9.20 7.02 5.80
N ASN A 85 -9.68 5.80 5.52
CA ASN A 85 -10.95 5.59 4.82
C ASN A 85 -12.18 5.76 5.73
N VAL A 86 -12.49 7.00 6.11
CA VAL A 86 -13.69 7.34 6.88
C VAL A 86 -14.92 7.38 5.98
N PRO A 87 -16.01 6.63 6.22
CA PRO A 87 -17.20 6.62 5.36
C PRO A 87 -17.78 8.02 5.02
N LYS A 88 -18.05 8.28 3.73
CA LYS A 88 -18.58 9.58 3.21
C LYS A 88 -20.00 9.50 2.66
N ASP A 89 -20.33 8.42 1.95
CA ASP A 89 -21.59 8.24 1.21
C ASP A 89 -22.69 7.68 2.11
N GLU A 90 -23.92 8.19 1.98
CA GLU A 90 -25.15 7.69 2.64
C GLU A 90 -25.12 7.58 4.18
N VAL A 91 -24.06 8.10 4.81
CA VAL A 91 -23.86 8.11 6.27
C VAL A 91 -23.76 9.52 6.82
N THR A 92 -24.23 9.72 8.06
CA THR A 92 -23.97 10.98 8.77
C THR A 92 -22.50 11.06 9.19
N VAL A 93 -22.01 12.28 9.45
CA VAL A 93 -20.61 12.46 9.87
C VAL A 93 -20.34 11.89 11.27
N TRP A 94 -21.36 11.91 12.14
CA TRP A 94 -21.32 11.36 13.49
C TRP A 94 -21.18 9.84 13.47
N ASP A 95 -22.00 9.15 12.66
CA ASP A 95 -21.95 7.70 12.51
C ASP A 95 -20.61 7.27 11.90
N ALA A 96 -20.16 7.94 10.83
CA ALA A 96 -18.91 7.63 10.16
C ALA A 96 -17.68 7.72 11.08
N LEU A 97 -17.61 8.77 11.92
CA LEU A 97 -16.52 8.92 12.90
C LEU A 97 -16.63 7.84 13.99
N THR A 98 -17.83 7.60 14.53
CA THR A 98 -18.07 6.56 15.56
C THR A 98 -17.66 5.17 15.07
N THR A 99 -18.05 4.79 13.85
CA THR A 99 -17.64 3.54 13.21
C THR A 99 -16.13 3.46 13.02
N THR A 100 -15.49 4.54 12.55
CA THR A 100 -14.04 4.55 12.31
C THR A 100 -13.24 4.39 13.61
N VAL A 101 -13.66 5.05 14.70
CA VAL A 101 -13.06 4.87 16.05
C VAL A 101 -13.21 3.44 16.54
N SER A 102 -14.36 2.82 16.27
CA SER A 102 -14.68 1.45 16.72
C SER A 102 -14.12 0.34 15.81
N THR A 103 -13.43 0.70 14.72
CA THR A 103 -12.86 -0.30 13.80
C THR A 103 -11.60 -0.92 14.42
N THR A 104 -11.41 -2.23 14.30
CA THR A 104 -10.27 -2.96 14.91
C THR A 104 -9.09 -3.19 13.98
N LYS A 105 -9.17 -2.70 12.74
CA LYS A 105 -8.15 -2.82 11.68
C LYS A 105 -8.14 -1.56 10.84
N PHE A 106 -6.99 -1.18 10.30
CA PHE A 106 -6.89 -0.04 9.41
C PHE A 106 -7.87 -0.16 8.22
N PRO A 107 -8.77 0.81 8.01
CA PRO A 107 -9.72 0.77 6.92
C PRO A 107 -9.02 1.18 5.62
N VAL A 108 -8.55 0.18 4.86
CA VAL A 108 -7.89 0.37 3.56
C VAL A 108 -8.86 0.97 2.54
N TRP A 109 -8.34 1.76 1.61
CA TRP A 109 -9.10 2.30 0.48
C TRP A 109 -9.18 1.31 -0.68
N THR A 110 -10.38 1.17 -1.26
CA THR A 110 -10.52 0.51 -2.57
C THR A 110 -10.26 1.47 -3.72
N GLU A 111 -9.84 0.93 -4.86
CA GLU A 111 -9.65 1.67 -6.12
C GLU A 111 -10.89 2.49 -6.50
N ASP A 112 -12.09 1.91 -6.40
CA ASP A 112 -13.35 2.61 -6.67
C ASP A 112 -13.60 3.78 -5.71
N GLN A 113 -13.27 3.65 -4.43
CA GLN A 113 -13.43 4.74 -3.45
C GLN A 113 -12.45 5.88 -3.69
N ILE A 114 -11.22 5.57 -4.12
CA ILE A 114 -10.21 6.56 -4.54
C ILE A 114 -10.70 7.27 -5.81
N LYS A 115 -11.02 6.51 -6.87
CA LYS A 115 -11.55 7.01 -8.15
C LYS A 115 -12.83 7.82 -7.98
N LYS A 116 -13.70 7.46 -7.04
CA LYS A 116 -14.91 8.24 -6.70
C LYS A 116 -14.56 9.54 -5.96
N SER A 117 -13.57 9.53 -5.08
CA SER A 117 -13.18 10.70 -4.29
C SER A 117 -12.52 11.79 -5.14
N ILE A 118 -11.67 11.43 -6.09
CA ILE A 118 -10.99 12.40 -6.99
C ILE A 118 -11.92 13.05 -8.04
N LYS A 119 -13.15 12.55 -8.22
CA LYS A 119 -14.17 13.22 -9.06
C LYS A 119 -14.59 14.58 -8.46
N ASP A 120 -14.47 14.72 -7.14
CA ASP A 120 -14.67 15.98 -6.41
C ASP A 120 -13.38 16.81 -6.46
N LYS A 121 -13.29 17.75 -7.41
CA LYS A 121 -12.11 18.62 -7.59
C LYS A 121 -11.77 19.51 -6.37
N SER A 122 -12.61 19.56 -5.34
CA SER A 122 -12.34 20.26 -4.08
C SER A 122 -11.65 19.39 -3.03
N PHE A 123 -11.41 18.11 -3.36
CA PHE A 123 -10.77 17.11 -2.52
C PHE A 123 -9.50 16.60 -3.20
N GLN A 124 -8.42 16.51 -2.41
CA GLN A 124 -7.14 15.96 -2.82
C GLN A 124 -6.63 15.03 -1.72
N PHE A 125 -5.91 13.99 -2.11
CA PHE A 125 -5.17 13.15 -1.18
C PHE A 125 -3.79 13.77 -0.90
N THR A 126 -3.38 13.71 0.36
CA THR A 126 -2.03 14.02 0.85
C THR A 126 -1.26 12.76 1.27
N SER A 127 -1.94 11.62 1.42
CA SER A 127 -1.31 10.30 1.56
C SER A 127 -0.44 10.00 0.34
N GLY A 128 0.86 9.76 0.59
CA GLY A 128 1.82 9.34 -0.43
C GLY A 128 1.47 7.97 -1.01
N GLN A 129 0.89 7.06 -0.22
CA GLN A 129 0.42 5.76 -0.69
C GLN A 129 -0.68 5.93 -1.76
N ILE A 130 -1.68 6.78 -1.51
CA ILE A 130 -2.79 7.00 -2.45
C ILE A 130 -2.34 7.81 -3.68
N GLN A 131 -1.43 8.77 -3.51
CA GLN A 131 -0.81 9.49 -4.63
C GLN A 131 -0.04 8.52 -5.54
N TRP A 132 0.81 7.66 -4.99
CA TRP A 132 1.55 6.65 -5.74
C TRP A 132 0.61 5.70 -6.50
N LEU A 133 -0.47 5.23 -5.88
CA LEU A 133 -1.48 4.40 -6.54
C LEU A 133 -2.15 5.10 -7.73
N LEU A 134 -2.41 6.40 -7.62
CA LEU A 134 -2.97 7.21 -8.71
C LEU A 134 -1.99 7.41 -9.85
N GLU A 135 -0.71 7.63 -9.54
CA GLU A 135 0.35 7.85 -10.53
C GLU A 135 0.72 6.57 -11.30
N ASN A 136 0.67 5.40 -10.64
CA ASN A 136 1.12 4.12 -11.20
C ASN A 136 -0.05 3.25 -11.69
N ASN A 137 -1.22 3.83 -11.98
CA ASN A 137 -2.44 3.13 -12.42
C ASN A 137 -2.80 1.92 -11.53
N PHE A 138 -2.67 2.06 -10.21
CA PHE A 138 -2.88 0.99 -9.21
C PHE A 138 -2.02 -0.27 -9.45
N GLY A 139 -0.86 -0.12 -10.10
CA GLY A 139 0.08 -1.21 -10.40
C GLY A 139 -0.20 -1.98 -11.69
N GLN A 140 -0.94 -1.41 -12.66
CA GLN A 140 -1.44 -2.14 -13.84
C GLN A 140 -0.64 -1.96 -15.17
N GLU A 141 0.56 -1.38 -15.15
CA GLU A 141 1.46 -1.31 -16.32
C GLU A 141 2.35 -2.58 -16.44
N GLU A 142 2.44 -3.32 -17.56
CA GLU A 142 1.67 -3.38 -18.80
C GLU A 142 1.69 -4.85 -19.32
N ILE A 143 0.54 -5.51 -19.47
CA ILE A 143 0.49 -6.81 -20.19
C ILE A 143 0.43 -6.60 -21.72
N PHE A 144 -0.02 -5.43 -22.18
CA PHE A 144 -0.38 -5.18 -23.58
C PHE A 144 0.75 -4.73 -24.53
N LYS A 145 1.99 -4.58 -24.07
CA LYS A 145 3.15 -4.31 -24.97
C LYS A 145 3.83 -5.58 -25.52
N ALA A 146 3.52 -6.77 -25.00
CA ALA A 146 4.20 -8.01 -25.42
C ALA A 146 3.64 -8.66 -26.70
N GLU A 147 2.33 -8.55 -26.96
CA GLU A 147 1.69 -9.27 -28.08
C GLU A 147 1.86 -8.57 -29.44
N SER A 148 2.02 -7.24 -29.46
CA SER A 148 2.17 -6.45 -30.69
C SER A 148 3.52 -6.64 -31.42
N ALA A 149 4.49 -7.31 -30.80
CA ALA A 149 5.87 -7.42 -31.30
C ALA A 149 6.22 -8.76 -31.97
N ASN A 150 5.35 -9.78 -31.92
CA ASN A 150 5.67 -11.15 -32.34
C ASN A 150 4.92 -11.67 -33.57
N ILE A 151 4.21 -10.81 -34.34
CA ILE A 151 3.59 -11.19 -35.61
C ILE A 151 4.21 -10.40 -36.78
N SER A 152 5.50 -10.64 -37.04
CA SER A 152 6.12 -10.48 -38.36
C SER A 152 7.52 -11.09 -38.39
N GLN A 153 7.60 -12.34 -38.87
CA GLN A 153 8.62 -12.89 -39.80
C GLN A 153 8.77 -14.42 -39.66
N ASN A 154 8.00 -15.19 -40.45
CA ASN A 154 8.51 -15.87 -41.65
C ASN A 154 7.70 -17.13 -42.07
N ASN A 155 7.12 -17.01 -43.26
CA ASN A 155 7.10 -17.99 -44.35
C ASN A 155 6.52 -19.39 -44.14
N THR A 156 5.27 -19.53 -44.60
CA THR A 156 4.84 -20.57 -45.56
C THR A 156 5.98 -21.26 -46.34
N TYR A 157 6.06 -22.59 -46.28
CA TYR A 157 6.25 -23.48 -47.46
C TYR A 157 6.01 -24.96 -47.08
N MET A 158 5.01 -25.57 -47.73
CA MET A 158 4.86 -27.00 -48.03
C MET A 158 4.49 -27.07 -49.53
N PRO A 159 4.61 -28.21 -50.25
CA PRO A 159 4.61 -29.62 -49.82
C PRO A 159 5.96 -30.35 -50.14
N GLU A 160 6.20 -31.66 -49.98
CA GLU A 160 5.50 -32.83 -50.57
C GLU A 160 5.89 -34.19 -49.89
N GLU A 161 5.64 -35.32 -50.56
CA GLU A 161 5.16 -36.58 -49.95
C GLU A 161 6.15 -37.77 -49.73
N LEU A 162 5.82 -38.61 -48.73
CA LEU A 162 5.95 -40.09 -48.65
C LEU A 162 7.33 -40.82 -48.66
N LYS A 163 7.68 -41.50 -47.53
CA LYS A 163 7.85 -42.99 -47.35
C LYS A 163 8.83 -43.44 -46.23
N THR A 164 8.35 -44.33 -45.37
CA THR A 164 9.11 -45.37 -44.61
C THR A 164 9.43 -46.58 -45.53
N PRO A 165 10.23 -47.63 -45.18
CA PRO A 165 10.52 -48.16 -43.82
C PRO A 165 11.92 -48.80 -43.54
N THR A 166 12.04 -49.40 -42.33
CA THR A 166 12.79 -50.64 -42.00
C THR A 166 14.06 -50.55 -41.13
N ILE A 167 14.24 -51.58 -40.31
CA ILE A 167 15.18 -51.80 -39.19
C ILE A 167 16.27 -52.83 -39.57
N HIS A 168 17.49 -52.68 -39.03
CA HIS A 168 18.42 -53.70 -38.48
C HIS A 168 19.81 -53.01 -38.35
N GLU A 169 20.45 -52.83 -37.19
CA GLU A 169 20.89 -53.76 -36.12
C GLU A 169 22.35 -54.24 -36.32
N SER A 170 23.26 -53.76 -35.46
CA SER A 170 24.43 -54.51 -34.97
C SER A 170 25.03 -53.86 -33.70
N SER A 171 25.31 -54.69 -32.70
CA SER A 171 25.95 -54.39 -31.39
C SER A 171 27.37 -55.02 -31.36
N PRO A 172 28.14 -55.14 -30.24
CA PRO A 172 27.90 -54.89 -28.80
C PRO A 172 28.98 -53.93 -28.18
N GLN A 173 29.30 -53.78 -26.87
CA GLN A 173 29.06 -54.52 -25.61
C GLN A 173 28.93 -53.59 -24.38
N ASN A 174 28.43 -54.17 -23.27
CA ASN A 174 28.82 -54.07 -21.84
C ASN A 174 29.57 -52.81 -21.29
N SER A 175 29.26 -52.27 -20.10
CA SER A 175 28.63 -52.89 -18.91
C SER A 175 27.87 -51.89 -18.02
N GLN A 176 26.84 -52.32 -17.31
CA GLN A 176 26.35 -51.74 -16.04
C GLN A 176 26.35 -52.82 -14.94
N PRO A 177 26.34 -52.44 -13.64
CA PRO A 177 25.07 -52.44 -12.91
C PRO A 177 24.81 -51.23 -11.97
N ILE A 178 23.63 -50.62 -12.17
CA ILE A 178 22.59 -50.04 -11.27
C ILE A 178 22.77 -50.10 -9.71
N PRO A 179 22.03 -49.30 -8.89
CA PRO A 179 22.25 -47.88 -8.57
C PRO A 179 22.27 -47.56 -7.05
N GLN A 180 22.68 -46.34 -6.68
CA GLN A 180 22.21 -45.69 -5.43
C GLN A 180 21.77 -44.25 -5.72
N LYS A 181 20.48 -43.95 -5.47
CA LYS A 181 19.92 -42.60 -5.58
C LYS A 181 20.36 -41.77 -4.37
N LEU A 182 20.97 -40.61 -4.60
CA LEU A 182 20.95 -39.51 -3.64
C LEU A 182 20.55 -38.21 -4.38
N ASN A 183 19.70 -37.41 -3.73
CA ASN A 183 18.86 -36.39 -4.36
C ASN A 183 19.63 -35.33 -5.18
N HIS A 184 19.18 -35.14 -6.42
CA HIS A 184 19.36 -33.88 -7.14
C HIS A 184 18.31 -32.87 -6.65
N GLN A 185 18.63 -31.95 -5.74
CA GLN A 185 17.81 -30.76 -5.46
C GLN A 185 18.53 -29.71 -4.59
N HIS A 186 19.62 -29.10 -5.10
CA HIS A 186 20.22 -27.94 -4.42
C HIS A 186 20.98 -26.93 -5.31
N SER A 187 20.75 -26.93 -6.63
CA SER A 187 21.50 -26.11 -7.61
C SER A 187 20.68 -25.02 -8.33
N SER A 188 19.34 -25.04 -8.24
CA SER A 188 18.48 -24.04 -8.90
C SER A 188 18.32 -22.74 -8.09
N HIS A 189 17.94 -22.84 -6.81
CA HIS A 189 17.50 -21.68 -6.03
C HIS A 189 18.53 -20.57 -5.81
N ILE A 190 19.84 -20.89 -5.74
CA ILE A 190 20.88 -19.85 -5.55
C ILE A 190 21.03 -19.00 -6.81
N ASN A 191 20.90 -19.60 -8.00
CA ASN A 191 20.99 -18.90 -9.28
C ASN A 191 19.79 -17.97 -9.51
N ASP A 192 18.59 -18.36 -9.06
CA ASP A 192 17.41 -17.49 -9.14
C ASP A 192 17.51 -16.28 -8.19
N ILE A 193 18.01 -16.45 -6.95
CA ILE A 193 18.20 -15.33 -6.01
C ILE A 193 19.23 -14.32 -6.55
N GLY A 194 20.33 -14.79 -7.14
CA GLY A 194 21.32 -13.90 -7.77
C GLY A 194 20.73 -13.09 -8.93
N ARG A 195 19.89 -13.71 -9.78
CA ARG A 195 19.18 -13.03 -10.87
C ARG A 195 18.14 -12.04 -10.36
N GLN A 196 17.36 -12.43 -9.34
CA GLN A 196 16.38 -11.57 -8.66
C GLN A 196 17.04 -10.33 -8.05
N SER A 197 18.13 -10.50 -7.31
CA SER A 197 18.92 -9.41 -6.72
C SER A 197 19.50 -8.47 -7.79
N GLY A 198 20.07 -9.02 -8.87
CA GLY A 198 20.61 -8.23 -9.99
C GLY A 198 19.56 -7.53 -10.87
N ASN A 199 18.30 -7.96 -10.81
CA ASN A 199 17.17 -7.24 -11.40
C ASN A 199 16.69 -6.14 -10.47
N LEU A 200 16.53 -6.45 -9.17
CA LEU A 200 16.12 -5.49 -8.15
C LEU A 200 17.08 -4.30 -8.10
N SER A 201 18.39 -4.53 -8.10
CA SER A 201 19.41 -3.46 -8.08
C SER A 201 19.46 -2.57 -9.33
N ARG A 202 18.73 -2.90 -10.41
CA ARG A 202 18.55 -2.03 -11.59
C ARG A 202 17.32 -1.13 -11.51
N ILE A 203 16.28 -1.56 -10.81
CA ILE A 203 14.98 -0.86 -10.76
C ILE A 203 14.75 -0.13 -9.44
N TYR A 204 15.43 -0.55 -8.38
CA TYR A 204 15.33 0.01 -7.04
C TYR A 204 16.59 0.83 -6.73
N THR A 205 16.48 2.14 -6.91
CA THR A 205 17.59 3.10 -6.79
C THR A 205 17.71 3.68 -5.37
N GLU A 206 18.81 4.39 -5.08
CA GLU A 206 19.15 4.84 -3.72
C GLU A 206 18.10 5.81 -3.12
N ASP A 207 17.52 6.67 -3.95
CA ASP A 207 16.44 7.60 -3.60
C ASP A 207 15.12 6.89 -3.21
N MET A 208 14.93 5.67 -3.71
CA MET A 208 13.78 4.81 -3.37
C MET A 208 13.95 4.07 -2.03
N LYS A 209 15.15 4.08 -1.45
CA LYS A 209 15.44 3.45 -0.15
C LYS A 209 15.00 4.32 1.02
N TYR A 210 14.80 3.68 2.18
CA TYR A 210 14.54 4.36 3.43
C TYR A 210 15.81 5.06 3.94
N SER A 211 15.75 6.39 4.08
CA SER A 211 16.85 7.27 4.45
C SER A 211 16.78 7.80 5.90
N GLY A 212 15.68 7.56 6.61
CA GLY A 212 15.50 7.97 8.01
C GLY A 212 14.53 9.14 8.18
N GLU A 213 14.99 10.23 8.79
CA GLU A 213 14.16 11.27 9.44
C GLU A 213 13.08 11.95 8.58
N ASN A 214 13.15 11.88 7.25
CA ASN A 214 12.17 12.47 6.33
C ASN A 214 11.34 11.44 5.54
N ASP A 215 11.48 10.14 5.82
CA ASP A 215 10.80 9.06 5.10
C ASP A 215 9.75 8.36 5.99
N SER A 216 8.54 8.15 5.46
CA SER A 216 7.63 7.17 6.05
C SER A 216 8.18 5.75 5.81
N PHE A 217 8.44 5.02 6.89
CA PHE A 217 8.91 3.63 6.84
C PHE A 217 7.93 2.74 6.06
N THR A 218 6.64 2.88 6.32
CA THR A 218 5.56 2.14 5.64
C THR A 218 5.53 2.43 4.14
N TYR A 219 5.70 3.70 3.73
CA TYR A 219 5.78 4.07 2.32
C TYR A 219 7.01 3.46 1.62
N LYS A 220 8.19 3.54 2.23
CA LYS A 220 9.43 2.97 1.68
C LYS A 220 9.43 1.44 1.66
N LEU A 221 8.80 0.79 2.63
CA LEU A 221 8.58 -0.66 2.64
C LEU A 221 7.63 -1.08 1.51
N MET A 222 6.59 -0.30 1.22
CA MET A 222 5.71 -0.55 0.07
C MET A 222 6.48 -0.42 -1.27
N ILE A 223 7.28 0.63 -1.44
CA ILE A 223 8.13 0.82 -2.62
C ILE A 223 9.11 -0.36 -2.79
N PHE A 224 9.71 -0.84 -1.70
CA PHE A 224 10.58 -2.02 -1.73
C PHE A 224 9.82 -3.30 -2.17
N ASN A 225 8.61 -3.52 -1.64
CA ASN A 225 7.77 -4.68 -1.98
C ASN A 225 7.30 -4.66 -3.45
N ASP A 226 6.95 -3.49 -3.99
CA ASP A 226 6.64 -3.31 -5.42
C ASP A 226 7.84 -3.68 -6.30
N ASN A 227 9.01 -3.12 -5.98
CA ASN A 227 10.23 -3.41 -6.74
C ASN A 227 10.66 -4.88 -6.63
N CYS A 228 10.48 -5.52 -5.46
CA CYS A 228 10.69 -6.96 -5.33
C CYS A 228 9.75 -7.76 -6.26
N SER A 229 8.47 -7.41 -6.30
CA SER A 229 7.48 -8.05 -7.17
C SER A 229 7.86 -7.87 -8.66
N ARG A 230 8.24 -6.66 -9.06
CA ARG A 230 8.67 -6.33 -10.44
C ARG A 230 9.99 -6.97 -10.84
N ALA A 231 10.91 -7.21 -9.89
CA ALA A 231 12.14 -7.98 -10.13
C ALA A 231 11.92 -9.50 -10.19
N GLY A 232 10.69 -9.98 -9.96
CA GLY A 232 10.34 -11.40 -9.91
C GLY A 232 10.82 -12.11 -8.64
N VAL A 233 11.00 -11.36 -7.54
CA VAL A 233 11.29 -11.89 -6.21
C VAL A 233 10.04 -12.55 -5.65
N THR A 234 10.18 -13.72 -5.03
CA THR A 234 9.10 -14.37 -4.26
C THR A 234 9.08 -13.85 -2.82
N GLU A 235 7.92 -13.72 -2.18
CA GLU A 235 7.78 -13.19 -0.80
C GLU A 235 8.77 -13.80 0.21
N ALA A 236 9.02 -15.11 0.12
CA ALA A 236 9.98 -15.83 0.97
C ALA A 236 11.44 -15.32 0.89
N ASN A 237 11.78 -14.54 -0.15
CA ASN A 237 13.08 -13.91 -0.36
C ASN A 237 13.11 -12.40 -0.04
N PHE A 238 11.97 -11.75 0.26
CA PHE A 238 11.93 -10.29 0.49
C PHE A 238 12.86 -9.89 1.64
N ALA A 239 12.77 -10.57 2.78
CA ALA A 239 13.64 -10.34 3.94
C ALA A 239 15.14 -10.61 3.69
N ARG A 240 15.50 -11.30 2.59
CA ARG A 240 16.89 -11.55 2.18
C ARG A 240 17.45 -10.52 1.20
N LEU A 241 16.57 -9.72 0.60
CA LEU A 241 16.93 -8.64 -0.34
C LEU A 241 16.66 -7.25 0.24
N PHE A 242 16.11 -7.15 1.45
CA PHE A 242 15.91 -5.89 2.15
C PHE A 242 17.28 -5.19 2.37
N PRO A 243 17.42 -3.90 2.02
CA PRO A 243 18.68 -3.19 2.20
C PRO A 243 19.00 -3.02 3.69
N THR A 244 20.25 -3.30 4.04
CA THR A 244 20.88 -2.97 5.33
C THR A 244 21.90 -1.87 5.13
#